data_AF-A0A7X7MR67-F1
#
_entry.id   AF-A0A7X7MR67-F1
#
_cell.length_a   1.000
_cell.length_b   1.000
_cell.length_c   1.000
_cell.angle_alpha   90.00
_cell.angle_beta   90.00
_cell.angle_gamma   90.00
#
_symmetry.space_group_name_H-M   'P 1'
#
loop_
_entity.id
_entity.type
_entity.pdbx_description
1 polymer ?
#
loop_
_entity_poly.entity_id
_entity_poly.type
_entity_poly.pdbx_seq_one_letter_code
_entity_poly.pdbx_strand_id
1 'polypeptide(L)'
;MKVKRLVLSVLAACAAGLISGCETLEGHEGAVVGSAAGAAGGALIGSAAAGSGNRGTGAVIGGVVGGVAGGVAGDQFYDKKKDK
;
A
#
# COMPACT_ATOMS: atom_id res chain seq x y z
N MET A 1 6.67 -12.97 23.56
CA MET A 1 5.99 -13.88 22.61
C MET A 1 4.98 -13.21 21.68
N LYS A 2 4.25 -12.16 22.10
CA LYS A 2 3.27 -11.45 21.25
C LYS A 2 3.91 -10.76 20.02
N VAL A 3 5.06 -10.10 20.19
CA VAL A 3 5.79 -9.43 19.08
C VAL A 3 6.27 -10.42 18.01
N LYS A 4 6.75 -11.62 18.40
CA LYS A 4 7.23 -12.63 17.44
C LYS A 4 6.10 -13.21 16.59
N ARG A 5 4.88 -13.29 17.13
CA ARG A 5 3.66 -13.65 16.37
C ARG A 5 3.19 -12.51 15.47
N LEU A 6 3.33 -11.25 15.91
CA LEU A 6 2.99 -10.05 15.13
C LEU A 6 3.95 -9.90 13.93
N VAL A 7 5.24 -10.15 14.14
CA VAL A 7 6.26 -10.18 13.08
C VAL A 7 6.02 -11.32 12.10
N LEU A 8 5.69 -12.53 12.57
CA LEU A 8 5.33 -13.65 11.69
C LEU A 8 4.07 -13.34 10.86
N SER A 9 3.07 -12.69 11.45
CA SER A 9 1.82 -12.34 10.77
C SER A 9 2.02 -11.24 9.73
N VAL A 10 2.87 -10.24 10.01
CA VAL A 10 3.28 -9.23 9.03
C VAL A 10 4.07 -9.85 7.89
N LEU A 11 5.00 -10.76 8.20
CA LEU A 11 5.81 -11.43 7.20
C LEU A 11 4.97 -12.34 6.29
N ALA A 12 3.99 -13.05 6.87
CA ALA A 12 3.04 -13.86 6.11
C ALA A 12 2.08 -13.00 5.26
N ALA A 13 1.65 -11.84 5.75
CA ALA A 13 0.86 -10.88 4.97
C ALA A 13 1.64 -10.28 3.80
N CYS A 14 2.92 -9.93 4.01
CA CYS A 14 3.81 -9.51 2.93
C CYS A 14 4.04 -10.64 1.90
N ALA A 15 4.26 -11.88 2.36
CA ALA A 15 4.41 -13.03 1.47
C ALA A 15 3.14 -13.30 0.63
N ALA A 16 1.95 -13.18 1.23
CA ALA A 16 0.68 -13.27 0.50
C ALA A 16 0.51 -12.13 -0.51
N GLY A 17 0.92 -10.90 -0.16
CA GLY A 17 0.94 -9.76 -1.08
C GLY A 17 1.93 -9.94 -2.23
N LEU A 18 3.05 -10.62 -2.01
CA LEU A 18 4.03 -10.96 -3.05
C LEU A 18 3.51 -12.04 -4.01
N ILE A 19 2.72 -13.02 -3.51
CA ILE A 19 2.10 -14.06 -4.35
C ILE A 19 0.99 -13.46 -5.23
N SER A 20 0.15 -12.58 -4.68
CA SER A 20 -0.83 -11.82 -5.48
C SER A 20 -0.18 -10.79 -6.40
N GLY A 21 1.00 -10.28 -5.99
CA GLY A 21 1.89 -9.38 -6.74
C GLY A 21 2.50 -10.02 -7.97
N CYS A 22 2.73 -11.34 -7.96
CA CYS A 22 3.43 -12.04 -9.03
C CYS A 22 2.59 -12.17 -10.32
N GLU A 23 1.25 -12.29 -10.20
CA GLU A 23 0.33 -12.35 -11.34
C GLU A 23 -0.10 -10.95 -11.84
N THR A 24 -0.13 -9.94 -10.98
CA THR A 24 -0.60 -8.58 -11.33
C THR A 24 0.46 -7.70 -12.02
N LEU A 25 1.64 -8.25 -12.32
CA LEU A 25 2.74 -7.54 -12.97
C LEU A 25 2.54 -7.36 -14.48
N GLU A 26 1.69 -8.15 -15.12
CA GLU A 26 1.41 -7.99 -16.55
C GLU A 26 0.15 -7.12 -16.72
N GLY A 27 0.36 -5.85 -17.10
CA GLY A 27 -0.71 -4.91 -17.47
C GLY A 27 -1.25 -4.02 -16.35
N HIS A 28 -1.04 -4.35 -15.06
CA HIS A 28 -1.52 -3.54 -13.93
C HIS A 28 -0.39 -3.01 -13.02
N GLU A 29 0.83 -2.91 -13.56
CA GLU A 29 2.02 -2.39 -12.88
C GLU A 29 1.75 -1.01 -12.24
N GLY A 30 0.96 -0.18 -12.92
CA GLY A 30 0.54 1.13 -12.43
C GLY A 30 -0.30 1.07 -11.18
N ALA A 31 -1.32 0.21 -11.16
CA ALA A 31 -2.18 0.03 -10.00
C ALA A 31 -1.38 -0.48 -8.81
N VAL A 32 -0.45 -1.40 -9.04
CA VAL A 32 0.37 -2.01 -7.99
C VAL A 32 1.36 -1.01 -7.42
N VAL A 33 2.12 -0.33 -8.28
CA VAL A 33 3.09 0.69 -7.86
C VAL A 33 2.39 1.87 -7.20
N GLY A 34 1.29 2.33 -7.79
CA GLY A 34 0.51 3.44 -7.28
C GLY A 34 -0.14 3.13 -5.94
N SER A 35 -0.71 1.94 -5.78
CA SER A 35 -1.30 1.51 -4.49
C SER A 35 -0.24 1.28 -3.42
N ALA A 36 0.91 0.68 -3.75
CA ALA A 36 2.01 0.51 -2.81
C ALA A 36 2.59 1.86 -2.37
N ALA A 37 2.88 2.77 -3.31
CA ALA A 37 3.41 4.10 -3.01
C ALA A 37 2.40 4.97 -2.27
N GLY A 38 1.14 4.93 -2.69
CA GLY A 38 0.05 5.66 -2.06
C GLY A 38 -0.28 5.14 -0.66
N ALA A 39 -0.26 3.83 -0.43
CA ALA A 39 -0.46 3.24 0.88
C ALA A 39 0.69 3.58 1.83
N ALA A 40 1.94 3.51 1.38
CA ALA A 40 3.10 3.87 2.18
C ALA A 40 3.09 5.37 2.53
N GLY A 41 2.91 6.25 1.54
CA GLY A 41 2.86 7.69 1.75
C GLY A 41 1.67 8.11 2.62
N GLY A 42 0.49 7.56 2.33
CA GLY A 42 -0.73 7.80 3.07
C GLY A 42 -0.64 7.31 4.51
N ALA A 43 -0.01 6.16 4.76
CA ALA A 43 0.20 5.68 6.12
C ALA A 43 1.14 6.60 6.91
N LEU A 44 2.24 7.07 6.31
CA LEU A 44 3.17 7.98 6.97
C LEU A 44 2.50 9.33 7.30
N ILE A 45 1.81 9.92 6.32
CA ILE A 45 1.12 11.20 6.48
C ILE A 45 -0.03 11.05 7.49
N GLY A 46 -0.82 10.00 7.38
CA GLY A 46 -1.92 9.72 8.31
C GLY A 46 -1.44 9.48 9.74
N SER A 47 -0.29 8.82 9.91
CA SER A 47 0.36 8.66 11.22
C SER A 47 0.79 10.00 11.83
N ALA A 48 1.29 10.91 10.99
CA ALA A 48 1.73 12.23 11.43
C ALA A 48 0.55 13.15 11.74
N ALA A 49 -0.52 13.08 10.94
CA ALA A 49 -1.72 13.92 11.09
C ALA A 49 -2.61 13.50 12.28
N ALA A 50 -2.67 12.21 12.62
CA ALA A 50 -3.57 11.71 13.68
C ALA A 50 -3.07 11.97 15.13
N GLY A 51 -1.86 12.50 15.31
CA GLY A 51 -1.33 12.85 16.63
C GLY A 51 -0.97 11.65 17.53
N SER A 52 -0.37 11.93 18.69
CA SER A 52 0.34 10.93 19.51
C SER A 52 -0.53 9.76 20.00
N GLY A 53 -1.84 9.98 20.20
CA GLY A 53 -2.78 8.95 20.66
C GLY A 53 -3.36 8.05 19.56
N ASN A 54 -3.36 8.52 18.31
CA ASN A 54 -4.06 7.84 17.20
C ASN A 54 -3.19 7.62 15.96
N ARG A 55 -1.85 7.69 16.07
CA ARG A 55 -0.94 7.45 14.94
C ARG A 55 -1.24 6.15 14.20
N GLY A 56 -1.51 5.05 14.91
CA GLY A 56 -1.85 3.76 14.28
C GLY A 56 -3.14 3.81 13.49
N THR A 57 -4.19 4.44 14.03
CA THR A 57 -5.47 4.65 13.33
C THR A 57 -5.28 5.55 12.12
N GLY A 58 -4.52 6.62 12.26
CA GLY A 58 -4.17 7.53 11.17
C GLY A 58 -3.37 6.83 10.07
N ALA A 59 -2.43 5.96 10.44
CA ALA A 59 -1.64 5.17 9.51
C ALA A 59 -2.52 4.22 8.68
N VAL A 60 -3.47 3.54 9.32
CA VAL A 60 -4.37 2.61 8.64
C VAL A 60 -5.32 3.36 7.72
N ILE A 61 -5.94 4.44 8.20
CA ILE A 61 -6.86 5.25 7.38
C ILE A 61 -6.12 5.86 6.20
N GLY A 62 -4.98 6.51 6.47
CA GLY A 62 -4.17 7.12 5.43
C GLY A 62 -3.61 6.09 4.44
N GLY A 63 -3.22 4.91 4.92
CA GLY A 63 -2.72 3.82 4.09
C GLY A 63 -3.80 3.19 3.21
N VAL A 64 -5.01 3.00 3.72
CA VAL A 64 -6.14 2.50 2.93
C VAL A 64 -6.58 3.53 1.90
N VAL A 65 -6.78 4.79 2.30
CA VAL A 65 -7.20 5.87 1.38
C VAL A 65 -6.12 6.13 0.34
N GLY A 66 -4.86 6.22 0.76
CA GLY A 66 -3.72 6.43 -0.14
C GLY A 66 -3.48 5.23 -1.06
N GLY A 67 -3.68 4.01 -0.58
CA GLY A 67 -3.53 2.79 -1.38
C GLY A 67 -4.60 2.66 -2.45
N VAL A 68 -5.87 2.93 -2.11
CA VAL A 68 -6.97 2.91 -3.10
C VAL A 68 -6.81 4.05 -4.10
N ALA A 69 -6.59 5.28 -3.64
CA ALA A 69 -6.42 6.44 -4.51
C ALA A 69 -5.18 6.30 -5.40
N GLY A 70 -4.07 5.84 -4.83
CA GLY A 70 -2.82 5.58 -5.54
C GLY A 70 -2.95 4.42 -6.54
N GLY A 71 -3.72 3.38 -6.22
CA GLY A 71 -3.98 2.27 -7.15
C GLY A 71 -4.78 2.71 -8.36
N VAL A 72 -5.91 3.39 -8.15
CA VAL A 72 -6.74 3.91 -9.26
C VAL A 72 -5.98 4.94 -10.10
N ALA A 73 -5.26 5.86 -9.46
CA ALA A 73 -4.46 6.85 -10.17
C ALA A 73 -3.30 6.20 -10.92
N GLY A 74 -2.57 5.30 -10.26
CA GLY A 74 -1.39 4.62 -10.81
C GLY A 74 -1.73 3.77 -12.03
N ASP A 75 -2.86 3.06 -12.01
CA ASP A 75 -3.40 2.32 -13.15
C ASP A 75 -3.53 3.25 -14.36
N GLN A 76 -4.19 4.41 -14.18
CA GLN A 76 -4.36 5.41 -15.24
C GLN A 76 -3.05 6.07 -15.72
N PHE A 77 -2.08 6.27 -14.82
CA PHE A 77 -0.82 6.94 -15.14
C PHE A 77 0.22 6.03 -15.79
N TYR A 78 0.19 4.73 -15.49
CA TYR A 78 1.14 3.76 -16.04
C TYR A 78 0.66 3.20 -17.38
N ASP A 79 -0.65 2.99 -17.55
CA ASP A 79 -1.25 2.61 -18.84
C ASP A 79 -0.99 3.67 -19.91
N LYS A 80 -1.12 4.97 -19.56
CA LYS A 80 -0.84 6.06 -20.52
C LYS A 80 0.63 6.22 -20.88
N LYS A 81 1.58 5.64 -20.14
CA LYS A 81 3.02 5.79 -20.42
C LYS A 81 3.59 4.72 -21.34
N LYS A 82 2.89 3.60 -21.59
CA LYS A 82 3.32 2.61 -22.59
C LYS A 82 2.88 2.94 -24.03
N ASP A 83 2.17 4.06 -24.24
CA ASP A 83 1.74 4.53 -25.57
C ASP A 83 2.54 5.75 -26.09
N LYS A 84 3.78 5.96 -25.63
CA LYS A 84 4.72 6.94 -26.22
C LYS A 84 6.11 6.39 -26.42
#